data_AF-A0A7X8LNY0-F1
#
_entry.id   AF-A0A7X8LNY0-F1
#
_cell.length_a   1.000
_cell.length_b   1.000
_cell.length_c   1.000
_cell.angle_alpha   90.00
_cell.angle_beta   90.00
_cell.angle_gamma   90.00
#
_symmetry.space_group_name_H-M   'P 1'
#
loop_
_entity.id
_entity.type
_entity.pdbx_description
1 polymer ?
#
loop_
_entity_poly.entity_id
_entity_poly.type
_entity_poly.pdbx_seq_one_letter_code
_entity_poly.pdbx_strand_id
1 'polypeptide(L)' 'MTRVDSEGLQIHLINLAQMLESGSVESVKHLKILESYLSNTSFQKKFEQLQHDVEIFDMDNALIKLKELASDLNISI' A
#
# COMPACT_ATOMS: atom_id res chain seq x y z
N MET A 1 22.22 1.68 -2.91
CA MET A 1 20.80 2.01 -3.09
C MET A 1 20.10 0.77 -3.62
N THR A 2 19.34 0.09 -2.78
CA THR A 2 18.49 -1.02 -3.20
C THR A 2 17.47 -0.45 -4.17
N ARG A 3 17.57 -0.80 -5.46
CA ARG A 3 16.55 -0.43 -6.45
C ARG A 3 15.27 -1.11 -6.01
N VAL A 4 14.30 -0.34 -5.52
CA VAL A 4 12.93 -0.80 -5.37
C VAL A 4 12.48 -1.25 -6.75
N ASP A 5 12.12 -2.52 -6.89
CA ASP A 5 11.55 -3.05 -8.12
C ASP A 5 10.20 -2.36 -8.35
N SER A 6 10.19 -1.33 -9.20
CA SER A 6 9.02 -0.45 -9.34
C SER A 6 7.85 -1.17 -9.99
N GLU A 7 8.12 -2.16 -10.85
CA GLU A 7 7.09 -2.98 -11.50
C GLU A 7 6.44 -3.92 -10.48
N GLY A 8 7.24 -4.59 -9.64
CA GLY A 8 6.74 -5.42 -8.55
C GLY A 8 5.93 -4.61 -7.54
N LEU A 9 6.44 -3.43 -7.13
CA LEU A 9 5.72 -2.55 -6.23
C LEU A 9 4.40 -2.06 -6.83
N GLN A 10 4.38 -1.67 -8.11
CA GLN A 10 3.16 -1.23 -8.79
C GLN A 10 2.08 -2.32 -8.79
N ILE A 11 2.43 -3.56 -9.12
CA ILE A 11 1.47 -4.68 -9.11
C ILE A 11 0.88 -4.86 -7.70
N HIS A 12 1.69 -4.78 -6.66
CA HIS A 12 1.22 -4.89 -5.28
C HIS A 12 0.31 -3.73 -4.85
N LEU A 13 0.60 -2.51 -5.30
CA LEU A 13 -0.26 -1.35 -5.01
C LEU A 13 -1.62 -1.46 -5.73
N ILE A 14 -1.63 -1.88 -7.00
CA ILE A 14 -2.88 -2.11 -7.76
C ILE A 14 -3.72 -3.20 -7.10
N ASN A 15 -3.10 -4.34 -6.77
CA ASN A 15 -3.80 -5.44 -6.11
C ASN A 15 -4.39 -5.04 -4.77
N LEU A 16 -3.63 -4.28 -3.96
CA LEU A 16 -4.15 -3.75 -2.70
C LEU A 16 -5.33 -2.80 -2.95
N ALA A 17 -5.27 -1.91 -3.94
CA ALA A 17 -6.37 -1.00 -4.26
C ALA A 17 -7.67 -1.77 -4.57
N GLN A 18 -7.58 -2.80 -5.43
CA GLN A 18 -8.72 -3.66 -5.75
C GLN A 18 -9.27 -4.41 -4.52
N MET A 19 -8.40 -4.84 -3.61
CA MET A 19 -8.82 -5.48 -2.35
C MET A 19 -9.53 -4.50 -1.42
N LEU A 20 -9.06 -3.26 -1.32
CA LEU A 20 -9.72 -2.22 -0.52
C LEU A 20 -11.08 -1.84 -1.11
N GLU A 21 -11.16 -1.65 -2.43
CA GLU A 21 -12.41 -1.34 -3.15
C GLU A 21 -13.46 -2.44 -3.01
N SER A 22 -13.03 -3.70 -2.89
CA SER A 22 -13.92 -4.85 -2.69
C SER A 22 -14.21 -5.17 -1.22
N GLY A 23 -13.59 -4.45 -0.27
CA GLY A 23 -13.67 -4.75 1.16
C GLY A 23 -13.07 -6.11 1.53
N SER A 24 -12.13 -6.61 0.73
CA SER A 24 -11.52 -7.92 0.94
C SER A 24 -10.62 -7.93 2.17
N VAL A 25 -10.84 -8.92 3.05
CA VAL A 25 -9.99 -9.20 4.22
C VAL A 25 -8.56 -9.62 3.84
N GLU A 26 -8.33 -9.94 2.56
CA GLU A 26 -6.99 -10.26 2.06
C GLU A 26 -6.07 -9.04 1.99
N SER A 27 -6.63 -7.82 2.04
CA SER A 27 -5.88 -6.56 2.14
C SER A 27 -4.87 -6.58 3.30
N VAL A 28 -5.28 -7.07 4.47
CA VAL A 28 -4.42 -7.23 5.66
C VAL A 28 -3.21 -8.13 5.39
N LYS A 29 -3.41 -9.23 4.64
CA LYS A 29 -2.33 -10.14 4.27
C LYS A 29 -1.41 -9.50 3.24
N HIS A 30 -1.97 -8.76 2.29
CA HIS A 30 -1.22 -8.11 1.21
C HIS A 30 -0.29 -7.01 1.72
N LEU A 31 -0.65 -6.33 2.82
CA LEU A 31 0.21 -5.33 3.47
C LEU A 31 1.57 -5.90 3.87
N LYS A 32 1.65 -7.15 4.34
CA LYS A 32 2.96 -7.77 4.69
C LYS A 32 3.90 -7.88 3.50
N ILE A 33 3.37 -7.96 2.28
CA ILE A 33 4.18 -7.99 1.07
C ILE A 33 4.76 -6.59 0.82
N LEU A 34 3.91 -5.56 0.87
CA LEU A 34 4.31 -4.15 0.71
C LEU A 34 5.28 -3.67 1.78
N GLU A 35 5.20 -4.21 3.00
CA GLU A 35 6.13 -3.92 4.09
C GLU A 35 7.59 -4.17 3.67
N SER A 36 7.86 -5.25 2.93
CA SER A 36 9.21 -5.55 2.44
C SER A 36 9.76 -4.52 1.45
N TYR A 37 8.89 -3.80 0.74
CA TYR A 37 9.26 -2.76 -0.23
C TYR A 37 9.38 -1.38 0.41
N LEU A 38 8.55 -1.09 1.41
CA LEU A 38 8.36 0.26 1.94
C LEU A 38 9.01 0.46 3.33
N SER A 39 9.37 -0.62 4.02
CA SER A 39 10.13 -0.54 5.27
C SER A 39 11.49 0.11 5.06
N ASN A 40 11.90 0.97 6.00
CA ASN A 40 13.16 1.72 5.92
C ASN A 40 13.26 2.69 4.74
N THR A 41 12.12 3.06 4.14
CA THR A 41 12.05 4.14 3.14
C THR A 41 11.50 5.43 3.75
N SER A 42 11.58 6.55 3.03
CA SER A 42 10.92 7.81 3.42
C SER A 42 9.40 7.68 3.53
N PHE A 43 8.81 6.60 2.99
CA PHE A 43 7.36 6.36 2.97
C PHE A 43 6.88 5.48 4.12
N GLN A 44 7.78 4.98 4.98
CA GLN A 44 7.42 4.07 6.09
C GLN A 44 6.29 4.63 6.96
N LYS A 45 6.36 5.91 7.37
CA LYS A 45 5.30 6.52 8.22
C LYS A 45 3.93 6.55 7.53
N LYS A 46 3.90 6.80 6.22
CA LYS A 46 2.65 6.83 5.45
C LYS A 46 2.11 5.42 5.26
N PHE A 47 3.01 4.46 5.08
CA PHE A 47 2.67 3.05 5.03
C PHE A 47 2.13 2.52 6.38
N GLU A 48 2.68 2.91 7.51
CA GLU A 48 2.16 2.58 8.85
C GLU A 48 0.73 3.11 9.07
N GLN A 49 0.42 4.32 8.56
CA GLN A 49 -0.94 4.86 8.59
C GLN A 49 -1.91 4.07 7.72
N LEU A 50 -1.48 3.68 6.52
CA LEU A 50 -2.24 2.78 5.65
C LEU A 50 -2.50 1.43 6.34
N GLN A 51 -1.48 0.85 6.97
CA GLN A 51 -1.63 -0.41 7.72
C GLN A 51 -2.68 -0.27 8.81
N HIS A 52 -2.62 0.79 9.60
CA HIS A 52 -3.58 1.05 10.66
C HIS A 52 -5.02 1.11 10.15
N ASP A 53 -5.28 1.87 9.08
CA ASP A 53 -6.62 2.00 8.50
C ASP A 53 -7.17 0.65 8.02
N VAL A 54 -6.34 -0.17 7.38
CA VAL A 54 -6.73 -1.53 6.95
C VAL A 54 -7.02 -2.44 8.14
N GLU A 55 -6.24 -2.37 9.21
CA GLU A 55 -6.44 -3.17 10.42
C GLU A 55 -7.75 -2.83 11.15
N ILE A 56 -8.17 -1.57 11.12
CA ILE A 56 -9.46 -1.13 11.67
C ILE A 56 -10.63 -1.23 10.66
N PHE A 57 -10.39 -1.82 9.49
CA PHE A 57 -11.34 -1.98 8.39
C PHE A 57 -11.89 -0.66 7.82
N ASP A 58 -11.14 0.43 7.95
CA ASP A 58 -11.43 1.71 7.32
C ASP A 58 -10.92 1.74 5.87
N MET A 59 -11.61 0.98 5.01
CA MET A 59 -11.19 0.72 3.63
C MET A 59 -11.17 1.99 2.77
N ASP A 60 -12.07 2.94 3.04
CA ASP A 60 -12.14 4.21 2.32
C ASP A 60 -10.90 5.07 2.60
N ASN A 61 -10.55 5.26 3.88
CA ASN A 61 -9.35 6.01 4.25
C ASN A 61 -8.07 5.27 3.83
N ALA A 62 -8.05 3.94 3.93
CA ALA A 62 -6.95 3.13 3.41
C ALA A 62 -6.74 3.36 1.91
N LEU A 63 -7.82 3.38 1.11
CA LEU A 63 -7.73 3.58 -0.34
C LEU A 63 -7.22 4.98 -0.70
N ILE A 64 -7.63 6.01 0.05
CA ILE A 64 -7.11 7.38 -0.11
C ILE A 64 -5.59 7.39 0.16
N LYS A 65 -5.15 6.87 1.30
CA LYS A 65 -3.72 6.85 1.66
C LYS A 65 -2.88 6.02 0.68
N LEU A 66 -3.44 4.93 0.16
CA LEU A 66 -2.79 4.12 -0.88
C LEU A 66 -2.57 4.90 -2.17
N LYS A 67 -3.57 5.65 -2.64
CA LYS A 67 -3.47 6.52 -3.83
C LYS A 67 -2.46 7.63 -3.63
N GLU A 68 -2.44 8.24 -2.46
CA GLU A 68 -1.43 9.24 -2.13
C GLU A 68 -0.01 8.66 -2.08
N LEU A 69 0.15 7.44 -1.55
CA LEU A 69 1.44 6.74 -1.52
C LEU A 69 1.91 6.40 -2.93
N ALA A 70 1.02 5.88 -3.78
CA ALA A 70 1.33 5.60 -5.19
C ALA A 70 1.73 6.87 -5.95
N SER A 71 1.01 7.97 -5.74
CA SER A 71 1.36 9.27 -6.31
C SER A 71 2.74 9.75 -5.87
N ASP A 72 3.08 9.64 -4.58
CA ASP A 72 4.40 10.04 -4.07
C ASP A 72 5.54 9.17 -4.63
N LEU A 73 5.24 7.91 -4.93
CA LEU A 73 6.15 6.96 -5.58
C LEU A 73 6.21 7.15 -7.11
N ASN A 74 5.42 8.08 -7.66
CA ASN A 74 5.23 8.28 -9.09
C ASN A 74 4.76 7.01 -9.83
N ILE A 75 3.87 6.25 -9.16
CA ILE A 75 3.24 5.03 -9.67
C ILE A 75 1.76 5.32 -9.95
N SER A 76 1.29 4.88 -11.12
CA SER A 76 -0.14 4.94 -11.48
C SER A 76 -0.84 3.66 -11.00
N ILE A 77 -1.96 3.83 -10.29
CA ILE A 77 -2.86 2.76 -9.82
C ILE A 77 -4.32 3.08 -10.12
#